data_AF-A0A7S3WXN7-F1
#
_entry.id   AF-A0A7S3WXN7-F1
#
_cell.length_a   1.000
_cell.length_b   1.000
_cell.length_c   1.000
_cell.angle_alpha   90.00
_cell.angle_beta   90.00
_cell.angle_gamma   90.00
#
_symmetry.space_group_name_H-M   'P 1'
#
loop_
_entity.id
_entity.type
_entity.pdbx_description
1 polymer ?
#
loop_
_entity_poly.entity_id
_entity_poly.type
_entity_poly.pdbx_seq_one_letter_code
_entity_poly.pdbx_strand_id
1 'polypeptide(L)'
;ALSQKYSFDDAHEVVGSITKSFASFWESECTSMKDVLIKMDSHHTGRVPLSKFYSSALESEWRFGESESYLRELGALDETSSRGKQVIIPNYIQAASNCIVSTPHYLVCCMNYCEGRL
;
A
#
# COMPACT_ATOMS: atom_id res chain seq x y z
N ALA A 1 -37.78 -23.28 -11.45
CA ALA A 1 -36.95 -22.26 -10.80
C ALA A 1 -36.45 -21.31 -11.88
N LEU A 2 -36.71 -20.01 -11.77
CA LEU A 2 -36.18 -19.01 -12.70
C LEU A 2 -34.69 -18.86 -12.42
N SER A 3 -33.84 -19.22 -13.39
CA SER A 3 -32.42 -18.88 -13.36
C SER A 3 -32.32 -17.37 -13.47
N GLN A 4 -31.94 -16.71 -12.38
CA GLN A 4 -31.67 -15.28 -12.38
C GLN A 4 -30.47 -15.04 -13.28
N LYS A 5 -30.69 -14.38 -14.43
CA LYS A 5 -29.64 -14.01 -15.37
C LYS A 5 -29.28 -12.55 -15.11
N TYR A 6 -28.01 -12.30 -14.84
CA TYR A 6 -27.47 -10.95 -14.68
C TYR A 6 -26.92 -10.46 -16.02
N SER A 7 -27.13 -9.18 -16.30
CA SER A 7 -26.54 -8.48 -17.44
C SER A 7 -25.12 -8.01 -17.12
N PHE A 8 -24.39 -7.56 -18.15
CA PHE A 8 -23.11 -6.89 -17.95
C PHE A 8 -23.26 -5.61 -17.12
N ASP A 9 -24.35 -4.87 -17.33
CA ASP A 9 -24.61 -3.62 -16.61
C ASP A 9 -24.84 -3.86 -15.12
N ASP A 10 -25.55 -4.94 -14.75
CA ASP A 10 -25.73 -5.35 -13.35
C ASP A 10 -24.37 -5.65 -12.69
N ALA A 11 -23.47 -6.34 -13.40
CA ALA A 11 -22.13 -6.62 -12.90
C ALA A 11 -21.28 -5.34 -12.77
N HIS A 12 -21.39 -4.43 -13.74
CA HIS A 12 -20.67 -3.15 -13.72
C HIS A 12 -21.13 -2.26 -12.56
N GLU A 13 -22.43 -2.20 -12.29
CA GLU A 13 -22.99 -1.46 -11.15
C GLU A 13 -22.49 -2.01 -9.82
N VAL A 14 -22.54 -3.33 -9.63
CA VAL A 14 -22.06 -3.99 -8.42
C VAL A 14 -20.57 -3.72 -8.21
N VAL A 15 -19.73 -3.95 -9.23
CA VAL A 15 -18.28 -3.68 -9.14
C VAL A 15 -18.03 -2.21 -8.82
N GLY A 16 -18.71 -1.28 -9.49
CA GLY A 16 -18.58 0.16 -9.24
C GLY A 16 -18.97 0.56 -7.81
N SER A 17 -19.98 -0.09 -7.22
CA SER A 17 -20.41 0.17 -5.84
C SER A 17 -19.39 -0.35 -4.81
N ILE A 18 -18.79 -1.52 -5.06
CA ILE A 18 -17.72 -2.10 -4.24
C ILE A 18 -16.50 -1.18 -4.29
N THR A 19 -16.09 -0.74 -5.47
CA THR A 19 -14.94 0.18 -5.60
C THR A 19 -15.16 1.46 -4.82
N LYS A 20 -16.34 2.09 -4.88
CA LYS A 20 -16.62 3.36 -4.18
C LYS A 20 -16.61 3.24 -2.66
N SER A 21 -17.27 2.21 -2.11
CA SER A 21 -17.37 2.02 -0.66
C SER A 21 -16.06 1.48 -0.07
N PHE A 22 -15.45 0.51 -0.74
CA PHE A 22 -14.22 -0.14 -0.28
C PHE A 22 -13.00 0.77 -0.38
N ALA A 23 -12.92 1.64 -1.41
CA ALA A 23 -11.81 2.59 -1.53
C ALA A 23 -11.72 3.54 -0.33
N SER A 24 -12.85 4.05 0.18
CA SER A 24 -12.85 4.93 1.36
C SER A 24 -12.39 4.22 2.63
N PHE A 25 -12.75 2.95 2.80
CA PHE A 25 -12.29 2.14 3.92
C PHE A 25 -10.78 1.89 3.80
N TRP A 26 -10.31 1.47 2.62
CA TRP A 26 -8.90 1.19 2.40
C TRP A 26 -8.00 2.42 2.58
N GLU A 27 -8.48 3.60 2.21
CA GLU A 27 -7.73 4.85 2.43
C GLU A 27 -7.46 5.14 3.91
N SER A 28 -8.36 4.72 4.81
CA SER A 28 -8.14 4.85 6.26
C SER A 28 -7.01 3.92 6.75
N GLU A 29 -6.94 2.70 6.22
CA GLU A 29 -5.85 1.75 6.51
C GLU A 29 -4.52 2.26 5.94
N CYS A 30 -4.54 2.82 4.72
CA CYS A 30 -3.39 3.46 4.11
C CYS A 30 -2.85 4.64 4.94
N THR A 31 -3.76 5.44 5.49
CA THR A 31 -3.40 6.55 6.38
C THR A 31 -2.76 6.04 7.67
N SER A 32 -3.33 5.01 8.29
CA SER A 32 -2.78 4.38 9.49
C SER A 32 -1.37 3.83 9.25
N MET A 33 -1.18 3.06 8.17
CA MET A 33 0.14 2.53 7.77
C MET A 33 1.15 3.65 7.54
N LYS A 34 0.74 4.72 6.84
CA LYS A 34 1.58 5.90 6.61
C LYS A 34 2.01 6.54 7.92
N ASP A 35 1.11 6.71 8.87
CA ASP A 35 1.40 7.35 10.15
C ASP A 35 2.41 6.55 10.98
N VAL A 36 2.34 5.21 10.93
CA VAL A 36 3.34 4.34 11.55
C VAL A 36 4.72 4.53 10.89
N LEU A 37 4.78 4.51 9.56
CA LEU A 37 6.04 4.72 8.81
C LEU A 37 6.64 6.12 9.07
N ILE A 38 5.82 7.16 9.13
CA ILE A 38 6.26 8.52 9.46
C ILE A 38 6.83 8.61 10.87
N LYS A 39 6.19 7.95 11.87
CA LYS A 39 6.75 7.86 13.24
C LYS A 39 8.11 7.15 13.26
N MET A 40 8.39 6.31 12.28
CA MET A 40 9.67 5.62 12.15
C MET A 40 10.76 6.47 11.46
N ASP A 41 10.39 7.47 10.67
CA ASP A 41 11.29 8.40 9.99
C ASP A 41 11.83 9.48 10.93
N SER A 42 12.83 9.11 11.73
CA SER A 42 13.45 9.99 12.74
C SER A 42 14.08 11.27 12.16
N HIS A 43 14.28 11.35 10.84
CA HIS A 43 14.94 12.48 10.18
C HIS A 43 14.01 13.26 9.24
N HIS A 44 12.74 12.90 9.15
CA HIS A 44 11.75 13.52 8.26
C HIS A 44 12.21 13.58 6.79
N THR A 45 12.81 12.47 6.33
CA THR A 45 13.37 12.34 4.97
C THR A 45 12.45 11.57 4.01
N GLY A 46 11.29 11.12 4.49
CA GLY A 46 10.41 10.18 3.78
C GLY A 46 10.97 8.76 3.73
N ARG A 47 11.91 8.41 4.61
CA ARG A 47 12.60 7.11 4.62
C ARG A 47 12.70 6.52 6.01
N VAL A 48 12.60 5.20 6.10
CA VAL A 48 12.75 4.44 7.37
C VAL A 48 14.01 3.57 7.28
N PRO A 49 14.92 3.58 8.28
CA PRO A 49 16.01 2.61 8.31
C PRO A 49 15.49 1.17 8.24
N LEU A 50 16.05 0.33 7.36
CA LEU A 50 15.55 -1.02 7.12
C LEU A 50 15.48 -1.88 8.41
N SER A 51 16.44 -1.71 9.31
CA SER A 51 16.43 -2.38 10.61
C SER A 51 15.23 -2.00 11.47
N LYS A 52 14.81 -0.72 11.44
CA LYS A 52 13.65 -0.21 12.18
C LYS A 52 12.33 -0.65 11.55
N PHE A 53 12.30 -0.71 10.21
CA PHE A 53 11.18 -1.26 9.46
C PHE A 53 10.89 -2.70 9.91
N TYR A 54 11.91 -3.57 9.96
CA TYR A 54 11.73 -4.94 10.44
C TYR A 54 11.51 -5.07 11.96
N SER A 55 12.08 -4.20 12.79
CA SER A 55 11.83 -4.27 14.25
C SER A 55 10.38 -3.95 14.60
N SER A 56 9.74 -3.04 13.86
CA SER A 56 8.32 -2.70 14.08
C SER A 56 7.36 -3.86 13.76
N ALA A 57 7.76 -4.77 12.86
CA ALA A 57 7.00 -5.99 12.56
C ALA A 57 6.92 -6.94 13.75
N LEU A 58 7.87 -6.85 14.69
CA LEU A 58 7.90 -7.68 15.89
C LEU A 58 7.06 -7.11 17.03
N GLU A 59 6.76 -5.80 17.03
CA GLU A 59 6.17 -5.11 18.18
C GLU A 59 4.68 -4.77 18.02
N SER A 60 4.20 -4.53 16.80
CA SER A 60 2.79 -4.12 16.61
C SER A 60 2.22 -4.30 15.21
N GLU A 61 3.06 -4.34 14.18
CA GLU A 61 2.59 -4.21 12.80
C GLU A 61 3.09 -5.37 11.92
N TRP A 62 2.37 -6.50 11.94
CA TRP A 62 2.64 -7.71 11.14
C TRP A 62 2.78 -7.47 9.62
N ARG A 63 2.47 -6.25 9.16
CA ARG A 63 2.43 -5.82 7.77
C ARG A 63 3.83 -5.56 7.17
N PHE A 64 4.88 -5.33 7.97
CA PHE A 64 6.19 -4.89 7.48
C PHE A 64 7.22 -6.04 7.36
N GLY A 65 6.97 -6.97 6.44
CA GLY A 65 7.69 -8.25 6.37
C GLY A 65 8.38 -8.56 5.04
N GLU A 66 8.30 -7.68 4.04
CA GLU A 66 8.85 -7.94 2.71
C GLU A 66 10.37 -8.14 2.73
N SER A 67 10.85 -9.12 1.96
CA SER A 67 12.29 -9.36 1.85
C SER A 67 12.99 -8.17 1.18
N GLU A 68 14.29 -8.00 1.46
CA GLU A 68 15.08 -6.96 0.79
C GLU A 68 15.07 -7.09 -0.73
N SER A 69 15.09 -8.32 -1.26
CA SER A 69 15.01 -8.57 -2.70
C SER A 69 13.72 -8.03 -3.29
N TYR A 70 12.60 -8.25 -2.57
CA TYR A 70 11.31 -7.81 -3.03
C TYR A 70 11.12 -6.29 -2.86
N LEU A 71 11.58 -5.70 -1.75
CA LEU A 71 11.61 -4.25 -1.58
C LEU A 71 12.43 -3.56 -2.69
N ARG A 72 13.50 -4.20 -3.17
CA ARG A 72 14.29 -3.71 -4.31
C ARG A 72 13.49 -3.79 -5.62
N GLU A 73 12.81 -4.90 -5.88
CA GLU A 73 11.94 -5.05 -7.06
C GLU A 73 10.81 -4.02 -7.10
N LEU A 74 10.23 -3.70 -5.94
CA LEU A 74 9.22 -2.67 -5.77
C LEU A 74 9.77 -1.24 -5.90
N GLY A 75 11.09 -1.07 -6.00
CA GLY A 75 11.74 0.25 -5.97
C GLY A 75 11.59 0.96 -4.62
N ALA A 76 11.28 0.23 -3.55
CA ALA A 76 11.07 0.75 -2.21
C ALA A 76 12.34 0.73 -1.35
N LEU A 77 13.44 0.13 -1.81
CA LEU A 77 14.70 0.05 -1.06
C LEU A 77 15.77 1.02 -1.62
N ASP A 78 16.22 1.95 -0.79
CA ASP A 78 17.38 2.80 -1.04
C ASP A 78 18.63 2.19 -0.39
N GLU A 79 19.58 1.76 -1.22
CA GLU A 79 20.87 1.19 -0.79
C GLU A 79 22.04 2.17 -1.00
N THR A 80 21.76 3.39 -1.45
CA THR A 80 22.78 4.41 -1.81
C THR A 80 23.07 5.39 -0.67
N SER A 81 22.19 5.42 0.34
CA SER A 81 22.30 6.30 1.50
C SER A 81 23.53 5.98 2.36
N SER A 82 24.24 7.03 2.78
CA SER A 82 25.34 6.92 3.77
C SER A 82 24.86 6.46 5.16
N ARG A 83 23.54 6.42 5.39
CA ARG A 83 22.91 5.95 6.64
C ARG A 83 22.55 4.45 6.60
N GLY A 84 23.03 3.72 5.60
CA GLY A 84 22.67 2.32 5.36
C GLY A 84 21.36 2.18 4.59
N LYS A 85 20.87 0.94 4.48
CA LYS A 85 19.66 0.61 3.72
C LYS A 85 18.42 1.28 4.32
N GLN A 86 17.61 1.91 3.48
CA GLN A 86 16.39 2.59 3.92
C GLN A 86 15.20 2.23 3.03
N VAL A 87 14.04 2.09 3.64
CA VAL A 87 12.77 1.93 2.93
C VAL A 87 12.23 3.32 2.57
N ILE A 88 11.92 3.54 1.30
CA ILE A 88 11.30 4.74 0.77
C ILE A 88 9.80 4.64 1.02
N ILE A 89 9.31 5.42 1.99
CA ILE A 89 7.92 5.38 2.46
C ILE A 89 6.89 5.51 1.32
N PRO A 90 6.95 6.52 0.43
CA PRO A 90 5.93 6.68 -0.61
C PRO A 90 5.93 5.54 -1.63
N ASN A 91 7.09 4.93 -1.90
CA ASN A 91 7.20 3.79 -2.81
C ASN A 91 6.65 2.52 -2.16
N TYR A 92 6.91 2.33 -0.87
CA TYR A 92 6.38 1.20 -0.11
C TYR A 92 4.86 1.25 0.00
N ILE A 93 4.27 2.37 0.41
CA ILE A 93 2.81 2.52 0.57
C ILE A 93 2.06 2.27 -0.75
N GLN A 94 2.66 2.68 -1.88
CA GLN A 94 2.08 2.50 -3.22
C GLN A 94 2.49 1.18 -3.89
N ALA A 95 3.27 0.35 -3.21
CA ALA A 95 3.69 -0.93 -3.76
C ALA A 95 2.49 -1.84 -3.99
N ALA A 96 2.59 -2.68 -5.02
CA ALA A 96 1.57 -3.68 -5.33
C ALA A 96 1.29 -4.66 -4.16
N SER A 97 2.27 -4.85 -3.26
CA SER A 97 2.10 -5.64 -2.03
C SER A 97 1.16 -5.02 -1.01
N ASN A 98 0.90 -3.71 -1.12
CA ASN A 98 -0.01 -2.94 -0.26
C ASN A 98 -1.35 -2.61 -0.96
N CYS A 99 -1.67 -3.29 -2.06
CA CYS A 99 -2.99 -3.24 -2.68
C CYS A 99 -3.87 -4.36 -2.10
N ILE A 100 -5.02 -4.00 -1.52
CA ILE A 100 -5.93 -4.94 -0.87
C ILE A 100 -6.69 -5.83 -1.86
N VAL A 101 -6.99 -5.29 -3.04
CA VAL A 101 -7.57 -6.06 -4.14
C VAL A 101 -6.52 -6.15 -5.22
N SER A 102 -6.16 -7.38 -5.56
CA SER A 102 -5.28 -7.69 -6.68
C SER A 102 -5.99 -8.70 -7.58
N THR A 103 -6.47 -8.21 -8.72
CA THR A 103 -7.05 -9.05 -9.78
C THR A 103 -6.29 -8.80 -11.08
N PRO A 104 -6.41 -9.69 -12.10
CA PRO A 104 -5.83 -9.43 -13.42
C PRO A 104 -6.36 -8.16 -14.11
N HIS A 105 -7.51 -7.64 -13.67
CA HIS A 105 -8.23 -6.55 -14.35
C HIS A 105 -8.07 -5.20 -13.64
N TYR A 106 -7.93 -5.20 -12.31
CA TYR A 106 -7.79 -3.98 -11.52
C TYR A 106 -7.13 -4.25 -10.17
N LEU A 107 -6.55 -3.18 -9.63
CA LEU A 107 -6.00 -3.12 -8.28
C LEU A 107 -6.75 -2.06 -7.46
N VAL A 108 -6.90 -2.29 -6.15
CA VAL A 108 -7.31 -1.26 -5.19
C VAL A 108 -6.15 -1.03 -4.25
N CYS A 109 -5.52 0.15 -4.38
CA CYS A 109 -4.30 0.52 -3.66
C CYS A 109 -4.51 1.83 -2.89
N CYS A 110 -3.52 2.20 -2.08
CA CYS A 110 -3.49 3.50 -1.41
C CYS A 110 -3.45 4.65 -2.42
N MET A 111 -4.10 5.76 -2.09
CA MET A 111 -4.11 6.94 -2.97
C MET A 111 -2.69 7.50 -3.16
N ASN A 112 -2.35 7.80 -4.41
CA ASN A 112 -1.15 8.58 -4.72
C ASN A 112 -1.40 10.07 -4.43
N TYR A 113 -0.91 10.55 -3.28
CA TYR A 113 -1.06 11.96 -2.91
C TYR A 113 -0.34 12.94 -3.85
N CYS A 114 0.58 12.47 -4.71
CA CYS A 114 1.20 13.30 -5.75
C CYS A 114 0.26 13.56 -6.93
N GLU A 115 -0.63 12.62 -7.25
CA GLU A 115 -1.60 12.73 -8.35
C GLU A 115 -2.89 13.46 -7.95
N GLY A 116 -3.22 13.48 -6.65
CA GLY A 116 -4.37 14.22 -6.11
C GLY A 116 -4.21 15.74 -6.05
N ARG A 117 -3.14 16.31 -6.64
CA ARG A 117 -2.83 17.75 -6.64
C ARG A 117 -2.87 18.40 -8.03
N LEU A 118 -3.57 17.79 -8.99
CA LEU A 118 -3.87 18.39 -10.30
C LEU A 118 -5.00 19.42 -10.21
#